data_AF-A0A1Z7LYX0-F1
#
_entry.id   AF-A0A1Z7LYX0-F1
#
_cell.length_a   1.000
_cell.length_b   1.000
_cell.length_c   1.000
_cell.angle_alpha   90.00
_cell.angle_beta   90.00
_cell.angle_gamma   90.00
#
_symmetry.space_group_name_H-M   'P 1'
#
loop_
_entity.id
_entity.type
_entity.pdbx_description
1 polymer ?
#
loop_
_entity_poly.entity_id
_entity_poly.type
_entity_poly.pdbx_seq_one_letter_code
_entity_poly.pdbx_strand_id
1 'polypeptide(L)' 'MAIVNKQTGDPYENLANAVIAQAAEDYRAALKKIKAHPKNKDAIDEALRIERFFRSGWYQRLTNVDGEFLIRKLQENI' A
#
# COMPACT_ATOMS: atom_id res chain seq x y z
N MET A 1 14.63 -8.09 -25.73
CA MET A 1 14.12 -7.26 -24.62
C MET A 1 12.66 -7.62 -24.39
N ALA A 2 12.36 -8.15 -23.21
CA ALA A 2 11.06 -8.24 -22.52
C ALA A 2 11.13 -9.48 -21.64
N ILE A 3 11.67 -9.33 -20.43
CA ILE A 3 11.46 -10.34 -19.39
C ILE A 3 9.99 -10.18 -18.99
N VAL A 4 9.11 -10.92 -19.66
CA VAL A 4 7.77 -11.18 -19.15
C VAL A 4 8.00 -12.00 -17.89
N ASN A 5 7.99 -11.32 -16.73
CA ASN A 5 8.01 -11.98 -15.45
C ASN A 5 6.68 -12.75 -15.34
N LYS A 6 6.69 -13.99 -15.85
CA LYS A 6 5.57 -14.91 -15.79
C LYS A 6 5.41 -15.23 -14.31
N GLN A 7 4.46 -14.55 -13.66
CA GLN A 7 4.12 -14.80 -12.27
C GLN A 7 3.59 -16.24 -12.17
N THR A 8 4.47 -17.17 -11.83
CA THR A 8 4.16 -18.58 -11.58
C THR A 8 3.64 -18.70 -10.14
N GLY A 9 2.37 -18.33 -9.95
CA GLY A 9 1.62 -18.37 -8.70
C GLY A 9 0.12 -18.30 -8.99
N ASP A 10 -0.73 -18.57 -7.99
CA ASP A 10 -2.19 -18.50 -8.15
C ASP A 10 -2.59 -17.11 -8.71
N PRO A 11 -3.39 -17.02 -9.79
CA PRO A 11 -3.84 -15.75 -10.36
C PRO A 11 -4.44 -14.78 -9.32
N TYR A 12 -5.11 -15.30 -8.29
CA TYR A 12 -5.69 -14.50 -7.22
C TYR A 12 -4.62 -13.97 -6.24
N GLU A 13 -3.60 -14.76 -5.94
CA GLU A 13 -2.45 -14.29 -5.13
C GLU A 13 -1.67 -13.21 -5.87
N ASN A 14 -1.48 -13.37 -7.18
CA ASN A 14 -0.82 -12.38 -8.02
C ASN A 14 -1.59 -11.05 -8.05
N LEU A 15 -2.91 -11.12 -8.20
CA LEU A 15 -3.78 -9.95 -8.13
C LEU A 15 -3.71 -9.28 -6.75
N ALA A 16 -3.78 -10.08 -5.68
CA ALA A 16 -3.68 -9.59 -4.31
C ALA A 16 -2.36 -8.85 -4.06
N ASN A 17 -1.24 -9.44 -4.46
CA ASN A 17 0.08 -8.84 -4.35
C ASN A 17 0.20 -7.54 -5.15
N ALA A 18 -0.39 -7.50 -6.35
CA ALA A 18 -0.41 -6.29 -7.17
C ALA A 18 -1.22 -5.16 -6.51
N VAL A 19 -2.39 -5.48 -5.94
CA VAL A 19 -3.22 -4.50 -5.21
C VAL A 19 -2.48 -3.97 -3.98
N ILE A 20 -1.82 -4.83 -3.21
CA ILE A 20 -1.03 -4.43 -2.03
C ILE A 20 0.14 -3.52 -2.43
N ALA A 21 0.87 -3.89 -3.48
CA ALA A 21 1.99 -3.10 -3.99
C ALA A 21 1.53 -1.71 -4.47
N GLN A 22 0.42 -1.64 -5.20
CA GLN A 22 -0.15 -0.38 -5.66
C GLN A 22 -0.59 0.49 -4.48
N ALA A 23 -1.29 -0.08 -3.50
CA ALA A 23 -1.71 0.65 -2.30
C ALA A 23 -0.52 1.23 -1.52
N ALA A 24 0.61 0.52 -1.46
CA ALA A 24 1.82 1.02 -0.81
C ALA A 24 2.44 2.22 -1.55
N GLU A 25 2.45 2.20 -2.88
CA GLU A 25 2.92 3.33 -3.69
C GLU A 25 1.98 4.55 -3.55
N ASP A 26 0.67 4.33 -3.58
CA ASP A 26 -0.32 5.39 -3.39
C ASP A 26 -0.19 6.01 -1.99
N TYR A 27 0.07 5.19 -0.96
CA TYR A 27 0.32 5.67 0.39
C TYR A 27 1.57 6.55 0.48
N ARG A 28 2.67 6.13 -0.16
CA ARG A 28 3.90 6.94 -0.24
C ARG A 28 3.64 8.28 -0.92
N ALA A 29 2.88 8.29 -2.02
CA ALA A 29 2.53 9.51 -2.72
C ALA A 29 1.69 10.45 -1.85
N ALA A 30 0.71 9.90 -1.12
CA ALA A 30 -0.12 10.66 -0.17
C ALA A 30 0.74 11.24 0.96
N LEU A 31 1.63 10.45 1.57
CA LEU A 31 2.53 10.94 2.63
C LEU A 31 3.48 12.04 2.13
N LYS A 32 4.03 11.93 0.91
CA LYS A 32 4.83 13.02 0.30
C LYS A 32 4.02 14.30 0.13
N LYS A 33 2.76 14.19 -0.32
CA LYS A 33 1.85 15.34 -0.44
C LYS A 33 1.53 15.96 0.93
N ILE A 34 1.33 15.15 1.97
CA ILE A 34 1.11 15.64 3.34
C ILE A 34 2.37 16.34 3.87
N LYS A 35 3.55 15.80 3.63
CA LYS A 35 4.84 16.42 4.04
C LYS A 35 5.04 17.78 3.36
N ALA A 36 4.69 17.91 2.09
CA ALA A 36 4.74 19.19 1.38
C ALA A 36 3.63 20.16 1.79
N HIS A 37 2.42 19.64 2.03
CA HIS A 37 1.21 20.42 2.35
C HIS A 37 0.43 19.78 3.50
N PRO A 38 0.84 20.00 4.76
CA PRO A 38 0.28 19.32 5.92
C PRO A 38 -1.18 19.69 6.25
N LYS A 39 -1.75 20.68 5.55
CA LYS A 39 -3.16 21.08 5.65
C LYS A 39 -4.04 20.53 4.54
N ASN A 40 -3.47 19.75 3.61
CA ASN A 40 -4.23 19.15 2.51
C ASN A 40 -5.08 17.99 3.05
N LYS A 41 -6.36 18.28 3.31
CA LYS A 41 -7.33 17.29 3.81
C LYS A 41 -7.50 16.10 2.87
N ASP A 42 -7.47 16.32 1.56
CA ASP A 42 -7.66 15.24 0.58
C ASP A 42 -6.53 14.21 0.67
N ALA A 43 -5.29 14.68 0.82
CA ALA A 43 -4.13 13.80 0.96
C ALA A 43 -4.16 13.03 2.30
N ILE A 44 -4.62 13.67 3.38
CA ILE A 44 -4.78 13.04 4.70
C ILE A 44 -5.89 11.98 4.63
N ASP A 45 -7.04 12.30 4.04
CA ASP A 45 -8.15 11.36 3.89
C ASP A 45 -7.75 10.17 3.01
N GLU A 46 -6.96 10.40 1.96
CA GLU A 46 -6.41 9.35 1.12
C GLU A 46 -5.46 8.43 1.90
N ALA A 47 -4.53 8.99 2.68
CA ALA A 47 -3.65 8.22 3.54
C ALA A 47 -4.44 7.37 4.56
N LEU A 48 -5.46 7.95 5.21
CA LEU A 48 -6.32 7.25 6.17
C LEU A 48 -7.14 6.11 5.53
N ARG A 49 -7.63 6.29 4.30
CA ARG A 49 -8.32 5.22 3.56
C ARG A 49 -7.39 4.04 3.29
N ILE A 50 -6.14 4.32 2.94
CA ILE A 50 -5.14 3.28 2.67
C ILE A 50 -4.69 2.58 3.95
N GLU A 51 -4.52 3.31 5.06
CA GLU A 51 -4.25 2.69 6.36
C GLU A 51 -5.39 1.75 6.81
N ARG A 52 -6.64 2.17 6.58
CA ARG A 52 -7.80 1.31 6.86
C ARG A 52 -7.78 0.04 6.00
N PHE A 53 -7.31 0.12 4.76
CA PHE A 53 -7.11 -1.05 3.91
C PHE A 53 -6.06 -2.01 4.50
N PHE A 54 -4.89 -1.52 4.90
CA PHE A 54 -3.85 -2.35 5.51
C PHE A 54 -4.25 -2.94 6.87
N ARG A 55 -5.09 -2.25 7.64
CA ARG A 55 -5.67 -2.75 8.90
C ARG A 55 -6.85 -3.70 8.69
N SER A 56 -7.34 -3.86 7.47
CA SER A 56 -8.54 -4.66 7.20
C SER A 56 -8.25 -6.15 7.30
N GLY A 57 -9.24 -6.93 7.74
CA GLY A 57 -9.14 -8.40 7.73
C GLY A 57 -8.98 -9.00 6.33
N TRP A 58 -9.29 -8.22 5.28
CA TRP A 58 -9.00 -8.60 3.90
C TRP A 58 -7.49 -8.62 3.62
N TYR A 59 -6.77 -7.59 4.06
CA TYR A 59 -5.31 -7.55 3.94
C TYR A 59 -4.65 -8.70 4.71
N GLN A 60 -5.10 -8.97 5.94
CA GLN A 60 -4.62 -10.12 6.74
C GLN A 60 -4.89 -11.48 6.09
N ARG A 61 -5.91 -11.58 5.24
CA ARG A 61 -6.19 -12.81 4.47
C ARG A 61 -5.28 -12.94 3.25
N LEU A 62 -4.86 -11.81 2.66
CA LEU A 62 -4.00 -11.78 1.49
C LEU A 62 -2.52 -11.93 1.83
N THR A 63 -2.11 -11.50 3.03
CA THR A 63 -0.72 -11.59 3.47
C THR A 63 -0.62 -11.78 4.98
N ASN A 64 0.42 -12.47 5.41
CA ASN A 64 0.75 -12.65 6.83
C ASN A 64 1.63 -11.50 7.36
N VAL A 65 1.90 -10.48 6.54
CA VAL A 65 2.62 -9.27 6.95
C VAL A 65 1.71 -8.41 7.81
N ASP A 66 2.24 -7.91 8.93
CA ASP A 66 1.52 -6.97 9.78
C ASP A 66 1.35 -5.62 9.05
N GLY A 67 0.09 -5.24 8.83
CA GLY A 67 -0.27 -3.98 8.16
C GLY A 67 0.20 -2.74 8.93
N GLU A 68 0.25 -2.79 10.26
CA GLU A 68 0.79 -1.69 11.07
C GLU A 68 2.30 -1.55 10.89
N PHE A 69 3.01 -2.68 10.82
CA PHE A 69 4.44 -2.67 10.55
C PHE A 69 4.72 -2.07 9.17
N LEU A 70 3.92 -2.43 8.15
CA LEU A 70 4.06 -1.86 6.81
C LEU A 70 3.82 -0.34 6.81
N ILE A 71 2.75 0.13 7.44
CA ILE A 71 2.43 1.56 7.56
C ILE A 71 3.60 2.32 8.18
N ARG A 72 4.10 1.87 9.33
CA ARG A 72 5.23 2.50 10.03
C ARG A 72 6.48 2.53 9.16
N LYS A 73 6.77 1.44 8.45
CA LYS A 73 7.94 1.38 7.57
C LYS A 73 7.84 2.33 6.38
N LEU A 74 6.64 2.48 5.82
CA LEU A 74 6.36 3.43 4.74
C LEU A 74 6.48 4.87 5.24
N GLN A 75 6.01 5.17 6.45
CA GLN A 75 6.17 6.49 7.08
C GLN A 75 7.65 6.83 7.37
N GLU A 76 8.46 5.86 7.82
CA GLU A 76 9.91 6.06 8.04
C GLU A 76 10.67 6.44 6.77
N ASN A 77 10.21 6.01 5.60
CA ASN A 77 10.91 6.17 4.32
C ASN A 77 10.43 7.40 3.49
N ILE A 78 9.76 8.37 4.13
CA ILE A 78 9.21 9.58 3.48
C ILE A 78 9.90 10.85 3.95
#